data_AF-A0A519X449-F1
#
_entry.id   AF-A0A519X449-F1
#
_cell.length_a   1.000
_cell.length_b   1.000
_cell.length_c   1.000
_cell.angle_alpha   90.00
_cell.angle_beta   90.00
_cell.angle_gamma   90.00
#
_symmetry.space_group_name_H-M   'P 1'
#
loop_
_entity.id
_entity.type
_entity.pdbx_description
1 polymer ?
#
loop_
_entity_poly.entity_id
_entity_poly.type
_entity_poly.pdbx_seq_one_letter_code
_entity_poly.pdbx_strand_id
1 'polypeptide(L)' 'AKAYSGVSLDSFVKKITFQHITEQGLQNIGNTVEVLAAAEGLDAHKNAISIRLKG' A
#
# COMPACT_ATOMS: atom_id res chain seq x y z
N ALA A 1 23.11 3.72 18.12
CA ALA A 1 21.74 3.85 18.67
C ALA A 1 21.54 5.32 18.99
N LYS A 2 20.46 5.98 18.59
CA LYS A 2 19.31 6.10 19.49
C LYS A 2 18.18 6.81 18.71
N ALA A 3 17.24 6.05 18.15
CA ALA A 3 15.96 6.58 17.72
C ALA A 3 15.18 7.01 18.96
N TYR A 4 15.53 8.16 19.53
CA TYR A 4 14.85 8.74 20.67
C TYR A 4 14.15 9.96 20.11
N SER A 5 12.95 9.75 19.59
CA SER A 5 12.00 10.85 19.48
C SER A 5 11.77 11.33 20.91
N GLY A 6 12.29 12.53 21.24
CA GLY A 6 11.89 13.22 22.47
C GLY A 6 10.37 13.24 22.54
N VAL A 7 9.80 13.12 23.74
CA VAL A 7 8.35 13.07 23.95
C VAL A 7 7.72 14.29 23.27
N SER A 8 7.16 14.07 22.08
CA SER A 8 6.43 15.07 21.31
C SER A 8 4.96 14.65 21.23
N LEU A 9 4.07 15.55 20.84
CA LEU A 9 2.64 15.24 20.69
C LEU A 9 2.39 14.03 19.77
N ASP A 10 3.26 13.75 18.80
CA ASP A 10 3.25 12.53 17.98
C ASP A 10 3.36 11.23 18.79
N SER A 11 3.92 11.25 20.01
CA SER A 11 3.99 10.09 20.91
C SER A 11 2.64 9.75 21.55
N PHE A 12 1.68 10.67 21.54
CA PHE A 12 0.33 10.49 22.12
C PHE A 12 -0.77 10.39 21.05
N VAL A 13 -0.41 10.48 19.78
CA VAL A 13 -1.36 10.42 18.66
C VAL A 13 -1.03 9.23 17.76
N LYS A 14 -2.04 8.42 17.45
CA LYS A 14 -1.90 7.35 16.46
C LYS A 14 -1.90 7.97 15.06
N LYS A 15 -0.80 7.79 14.32
CA LYS A 15 -0.71 8.21 12.91
C LYS A 15 -1.50 7.24 12.04
N ILE A 16 -2.73 7.60 11.71
CA ILE A 16 -3.59 6.83 10.80
C ILE A 16 -3.38 7.36 9.38
N THR A 17 -2.89 6.50 8.49
CA THR A 17 -2.77 6.82 7.07
C THR A 17 -4.02 6.38 6.34
N PHE A 18 -4.57 7.27 5.50
CA PHE A 18 -5.66 6.96 4.58
C PHE A 18 -5.13 6.98 3.15
N GLN A 19 -5.60 6.04 2.34
CA GLN A 19 -5.27 5.96 0.93
C GLN A 19 -6.56 5.87 0.12
N HIS A 20 -6.68 6.74 -0.87
CA HIS A 20 -7.78 6.72 -1.84
C HIS A 20 -7.15 6.70 -3.22
N ILE A 21 -7.57 5.74 -4.05
CA ILE A 21 -7.03 5.53 -5.39
C ILE A 21 -8.20 5.55 -6.36
N THR A 22 -8.08 6.37 -7.39
CA THR A 22 -9.03 6.41 -8.51
C THR A 22 -8.79 5.21 -9.42
N GLU A 23 -9.78 4.87 -10.25
CA GLU A 23 -9.65 3.77 -11.22
C GLU A 23 -8.45 3.95 -12.16
N GLN A 24 -8.26 5.17 -12.69
CA GLN A 24 -7.09 5.53 -13.50
C GLN A 24 -5.79 5.39 -12.71
N GLY A 25 -5.78 5.80 -11.44
CA GLY A 25 -4.63 5.62 -10.56
C GLY A 25 -4.29 4.14 -10.35
N LEU A 26 -5.32 3.30 -10.19
CA LEU A 26 -5.15 1.85 -10.06
C LEU A 26 -4.62 1.22 -11.34
N GLN A 27 -5.08 1.67 -12.52
CA GLN A 27 -4.54 1.22 -13.81
C GLN A 27 -3.06 1.59 -13.97
N ASN A 28 -2.67 2.79 -13.54
CA ASN A 28 -1.28 3.26 -13.63
C ASN A 28 -0.31 2.47 -12.74
N ILE A 29 -0.73 2.13 -11.51
CA ILE A 29 0.15 1.42 -10.55
C ILE A 29 -0.09 -0.10 -10.50
N GLY A 30 -1.20 -0.57 -11.05
CA GLY A 30 -1.68 -1.94 -10.89
C GLY A 30 -0.72 -2.96 -11.47
N ASN A 31 -0.16 -2.69 -12.65
CA ASN A 31 0.85 -3.56 -13.26
C ASN A 31 2.09 -3.71 -12.36
N THR A 32 2.56 -2.61 -11.77
CA THR A 32 3.71 -2.64 -10.84
C THR A 32 3.39 -3.47 -9.60
N VAL A 33 2.20 -3.30 -9.02
CA VAL A 33 1.77 -4.07 -7.83
C VAL A 33 1.61 -5.56 -8.15
N GLU A 34 1.09 -5.92 -9.32
CA GLU A 34 0.98 -7.32 -9.75
C GLU A 34 2.35 -7.99 -9.94
N VAL A 35 3.32 -7.28 -10.53
CA VAL A 35 4.69 -7.78 -10.71
C VAL A 35 5.38 -7.99 -9.35
N LEU A 36 5.22 -7.04 -8.43
CA LEU A 36 5.77 -7.16 -7.08
C LEU A 36 5.12 -8.31 -6.31
N ALA A 37 3.78 -8.40 -6.33
CA ALA A 37 3.05 -9.48 -5.68
C ALA A 37 3.41 -10.86 -6.26
N ALA A 38 3.63 -10.96 -7.57
CA ALA A 38 4.10 -12.19 -8.20
C ALA A 38 5.54 -12.55 -7.77
N ALA A 39 6.43 -11.56 -7.66
CA ALA A 39 7.80 -11.77 -7.19
C ALA A 39 7.87 -12.20 -5.71
N GLU A 40 6.94 -11.72 -4.88
CA GLU A 40 6.82 -12.09 -3.47
C GLU A 40 6.01 -13.39 -3.24
N GLY A 41 5.47 -14.01 -4.29
CA GLY A 41 4.63 -15.22 -4.18
C GLY A 41 3.27 -14.98 -3.52
N LEU A 42 2.79 -13.74 -3.51
CA LEU A 42 1.53 -13.32 -2.90
C LEU A 42 0.40 -13.32 -3.93
N ASP A 43 -0.02 -14.51 -4.35
CA ASP A 43 -1.05 -14.69 -5.39
C ASP A 43 -2.38 -14.02 -5.04
N ALA A 44 -2.77 -14.03 -3.75
CA ALA A 44 -3.98 -13.35 -3.29
C ALA A 44 -3.91 -11.81 -3.49
N HIS A 45 -2.75 -11.22 -3.27
CA HIS A 45 -2.53 -9.78 -3.45
C HIS A 45 -2.57 -9.41 -4.93
N LYS A 46 -1.94 -10.22 -5.78
CA LYS A 46 -2.03 -10.08 -7.24
C LYS A 46 -3.48 -10.17 -7.73
N ASN A 47 -4.20 -11.20 -7.32
CA ASN A 47 -5.59 -11.43 -7.73
C ASN A 47 -6.52 -10.30 -7.31
N ALA A 48 -6.30 -9.69 -6.13
CA ALA A 48 -7.08 -8.53 -5.70
C ALA A 48 -6.96 -7.33 -6.64
N ILE A 49 -5.79 -7.14 -7.27
CA ILE A 49 -5.57 -6.08 -8.27
C ILE A 49 -6.14 -6.51 -9.62
N SER A 50 -5.86 -7.75 -10.07
CA SER A 50 -6.34 -8.24 -11.35
C SER A 50 -7.87 -8.25 -11.49
N ILE A 51 -8.60 -8.54 -10.41
CA ILE A 51 -10.09 -8.47 -10.42
C ILE A 51 -10.57 -7.03 -10.62
N ARG A 52 -9.88 -6.05 -10.04
CA ARG A 52 -10.24 -4.63 -10.15
C ARG A 52 -9.83 -4.01 -11.48
N LEU A 53 -8.81 -4.56 -12.16
CA LEU A 53 -8.38 -4.13 -13.49
C LEU A 53 -9.19 -4.78 -14.63
N LYS A 54 -9.84 -5.92 -14.39
CA LYS A 54 -10.67 -6.63 -15.37
C LYS A 54 -12.17 -6.27 -15.28
N GLY A 55 -12.56 -5.56 -14.23
CA GLY A 55 -13.93 -5.11 -13.97
C GLY A 55 -14.28 -3.81 -14.68
#